data_AF-F7KSB2-F1
#
_entry.id   AF-F7KSB2-F1
#
_cell.length_a   1.000
_cell.length_b   1.000
_cell.length_c   1.000
_cell.angle_alpha   90.00
_cell.angle_beta   90.00
_cell.angle_gamma   90.00
#
_symmetry.space_group_name_H-M   'P 1'
#
loop_
_entity.id
_entity.type
_entity.pdbx_description
1 polymer ?
#
loop_
_entity_poly.entity_id
_entity_poly.type
_entity_poly.pdbx_seq_one_letter_code
_entity_poly.pdbx_strand_id
1 'polypeptide(L)' 'MVINALKKAFKVAKPVILNSDQGCQFTSSEYINFLKENHIRQSMDGKSRWADNIMIERWFRSFKETMKFSL' A
#
# COMPACT_ATOMS: atom_id res chain seq x y z
N MET A 1 -4.33 11.77 -2.36
CA MET A 1 -3.00 11.28 -2.78
C MET A 1 -2.54 10.18 -1.86
N VAL A 2 -1.64 9.29 -2.31
CA VAL A 2 -1.22 8.09 -1.56
C VAL A 2 -0.58 8.42 -0.20
N ILE A 3 0.14 9.54 -0.10
CA ILE A 3 0.77 9.99 1.15
C ILE A 3 -0.25 10.27 2.26
N ASN A 4 -1.43 10.80 1.92
CA ASN A 4 -2.48 11.04 2.90
C ASN A 4 -3.07 9.73 3.43
N ALA A 5 -3.21 8.72 2.57
CA ALA A 5 -3.64 7.39 2.99
C ALA A 5 -2.59 6.74 3.90
N LEU A 6 -1.31 6.82 3.52
CA LEU A 6 -0.19 6.33 4.34
C LEU A 6 -0.17 7.00 5.71
N LYS A 7 -0.19 8.34 5.78
CA LYS A 7 -0.23 9.11 7.04
C LYS A 7 -1.42 8.72 7.92
N LYS A 8 -2.58 8.40 7.34
CA LYS A 8 -3.75 7.90 8.08
C LYS A 8 -3.53 6.48 8.62
N ALA A 9 -3.06 5.55 7.77
CA ALA A 9 -2.76 4.18 8.18
C ALA A 9 -1.69 4.13 9.28
N PHE A 10 -0.70 5.04 9.23
CA PHE A 10 0.37 5.14 10.22
C PHE A 10 -0.10 5.51 11.63
N LYS A 11 -1.30 6.09 11.76
CA LYS A 11 -1.92 6.34 13.07
C LYS A 11 -2.47 5.06 13.71
N VAL A 12 -2.70 4.02 12.91
CA VAL A 12 -3.25 2.73 13.34
C VAL A 12 -2.13 1.73 13.57
N ALA A 13 -1.16 1.64 12.65
CA ALA A 13 -0.04 0.71 12.76
C ALA A 13 1.22 1.27 12.10
N LYS A 14 2.38 0.92 12.66
CA LYS A 14 3.70 1.28 12.13
C LYS A 14 4.43 0.02 11.67
N PRO A 15 4.31 -0.37 10.39
CA PRO A 15 5.02 -1.52 9.86
C PRO A 15 6.53 -1.24 9.73
N VAL A 16 7.31 -2.31 9.77
CA VAL A 16 8.76 -2.28 9.43
C VAL A 16 8.96 -2.34 7.92
N ILE A 17 8.06 -3.04 7.20
CA ILE A 17 8.11 -3.21 5.75
C ILE A 17 6.75 -2.83 5.15
N LEU A 18 6.78 -2.05 4.08
CA LEU A 18 5.60 -1.71 3.30
C LEU A 18 5.78 -2.23 1.87
N ASN A 19 4.88 -3.13 1.46
CA ASN A 19 4.86 -3.68 0.11
C ASN A 19 4.05 -2.77 -0.82
N SER A 20 4.56 -2.49 -2.02
CA SER A 20 3.86 -1.75 -3.06
C SER A 20 4.16 -2.30 -4.45
N ASP A 21 3.28 -2.04 -5.42
CA ASP A 21 3.63 -2.20 -6.82
C ASP A 21 4.63 -1.11 -7.28
N GLN A 22 5.03 -1.15 -8.56
CA GLN A 22 5.92 -0.17 -9.17
C GLN A 22 5.20 1.07 -9.73
N GLY A 23 3.98 1.35 -9.29
CA GLY A 23 3.20 2.50 -9.70
C GLY A 23 3.86 3.83 -9.31
N CYS A 24 3.75 4.83 -10.18
CA CYS A 24 4.39 6.14 -9.99
C CYS A 24 3.89 6.88 -8.73
N GLN A 25 2.71 6.55 -8.21
CA GLN A 25 2.25 7.09 -6.94
C GLN A 25 3.18 6.73 -5.76
N PHE A 26 3.88 5.60 -5.81
CA PHE A 26 4.77 5.12 -4.74
C PHE A 26 6.22 5.57 -4.90
N THR A 27 6.51 6.45 -5.86
CA THR A 27 7.87 6.93 -6.17
C THR A 27 8.07 8.42 -5.93
N SER A 28 7.07 9.13 -5.40
CA SER A 28 7.21 10.56 -5.09
C SER A 28 8.22 10.80 -3.96
N SER A 29 8.92 11.94 -4.02
CA SER A 29 9.87 12.34 -2.98
C SER A 29 9.23 12.44 -1.59
N GLU A 30 8.02 13.00 -1.50
CA GLU A 30 7.28 13.09 -0.23
C GLU A 30 7.00 11.70 0.36
N TYR A 31 6.63 10.73 -0.48
CA TYR A 31 6.37 9.36 -0.03
C TYR A 31 7.64 8.68 0.46
N ILE A 32 8.71 8.72 -0.34
CA ILE A 32 10.00 8.09 -0.01
C ILE A 32 10.61 8.71 1.25
N ASN A 33 10.56 10.04 1.40
CA ASN A 33 11.09 10.72 2.57
C ASN A 33 10.33 10.34 3.83
N PHE A 34 8.99 10.30 3.78
CA PHE A 34 8.18 9.85 4.91
C PHE A 34 8.55 8.42 5.34
N LEU A 35 8.76 7.50 4.39
CA LEU A 35 9.19 6.14 4.72
C LEU A 35 10.56 6.10 5.40
N LYS A 36 11.54 6.84 4.87
CA LYS A 36 12.90 6.92 5.42
C LYS A 36 12.93 7.50 6.83
N GLU A 37 12.23 8.60 7.07
CA GLU A 37 12.15 9.27 8.37
C GLU A 37 11.50 8.38 9.45
N ASN A 38 10.61 7.48 9.04
CA ASN A 38 9.94 6.54 9.94
C ASN A 38 10.61 5.14 9.96
N HIS A 39 11.80 4.99 9.36
CA HIS A 39 12.55 3.74 9.28
C HIS A 39 11.76 2.56 8.67
N ILE A 40 10.90 2.86 7.70
CA ILE A 40 10.11 1.85 6.98
C ILE A 40 10.86 1.43 5.73
N ARG A 41 11.03 0.12 5.55
CA ARG A 41 11.56 -0.42 4.31
C ARG A 41 10.46 -0.56 3.27
N GLN A 42 10.57 0.14 2.15
CA GLN A 42 9.74 -0.13 0.98
C GLN A 42 10.22 -1.41 0.30
N SER A 43 9.30 -2.34 0.02
CA SER A 43 9.54 -3.49 -0.82
C SER A 43 8.64 -3.37 -2.04
N MET A 44 9.22 -3.29 -3.23
CA MET A 44 8.46 -3.22 -4.47
C MET A 44 8.42 -4.57 -5.15
N ASP A 45 7.24 -4.94 -5.65
CA ASP A 45 7.08 -6.18 -6.39
C ASP A 45 7.95 -6.18 -7.67
N GLY A 46 8.28 -7.39 -8.15
CA GLY A 46 9.01 -7.50 -9.41
C GLY A 46 8.15 -7.06 -10.59
N LYS A 47 8.79 -6.52 -11.63
CA LYS A 47 8.08 -6.16 -12.87
C LYS A 47 7.32 -7.36 -13.42
N SER A 48 6.04 -7.15 -13.72
CA SER A 48 5.13 -8.17 -14.29
C SER A 48 4.86 -9.38 -13.39
N ARG A 49 5.09 -9.28 -12.07
CA ARG A 49 4.78 -10.34 -11.10
C ARG A 49 3.41 -10.14 -10.44
N TRP A 50 2.36 -10.46 -11.18
CA TRP A 50 0.97 -10.44 -10.68
C TRP A 50 0.78 -11.27 -9.40
N ALA A 51 1.58 -12.33 -9.23
CA ALA A 51 1.50 -13.22 -8.08
C ALA A 51 1.76 -12.51 -6.74
N ASP A 52 2.63 -11.51 -6.74
CA ASP A 52 3.00 -10.77 -5.53
C ASP A 52 1.80 -9.91 -5.02
N ASN A 53 0.86 -9.56 -5.91
CA ASN A 53 -0.33 -8.76 -5.60
C ASN A 53 -1.61 -9.55 -5.30
N ILE A 54 -1.61 -10.89 -5.45
CA ILE A 54 -2.82 -11.72 -5.30
C ILE A 54 -3.52 -11.47 -3.96
N MET A 55 -2.76 -11.35 -2.87
CA MET A 55 -3.32 -11.19 -1.54
C MET A 55 -4.11 -9.87 -1.43
N ILE A 56 -3.50 -8.76 -1.83
CA ILE A 56 -4.17 -7.46 -1.73
C ILE A 56 -5.38 -7.36 -2.67
N GLU A 57 -5.30 -7.92 -3.88
CA GLU A 57 -6.43 -7.99 -4.81
C GLU A 57 -7.59 -8.81 -4.26
N ARG A 58 -7.31 -9.97 -3.64
CA ARG A 58 -8.33 -10.80 -3.00
C ARG A 58 -9.02 -10.06 -1.86
N TRP A 59 -8.26 -9.35 -1.03
CA TRP A 59 -8.81 -8.54 0.05
C TRP A 59 -9.74 -7.45 -0.49
N PHE A 60 -9.29 -6.70 -1.51
CA PHE A 60 -10.12 -5.67 -2.13
C PHE A 60 -11.39 -6.24 -2.78
N ARG A 61 -11.32 -7.43 -3.38
CA ARG A 61 -12.51 -8.11 -3.91
C ARG A 61 -13.51 -8.39 -2.79
N SER A 62 -13.09 -9.05 -1.71
CA SER A 62 -13.98 -9.35 -0.58
C SER A 62 -14.54 -8.07 0.07
N PHE A 63 -13.73 -7.03 0.20
CA PHE A 63 -14.16 -5.74 0.72
C PHE A 63 -15.25 -5.10 -0.15
N LYS A 64 -15.04 -5.06 -1.48
CA LYS A 64 -16.03 -4.53 -2.43
C LYS A 64 -17.34 -5.32 -2.41
N GLU A 65 -17.26 -6.66 -2.38
CA GLU A 65 -18.46 -7.50 -2.30
C GLU A 65 -19.24 -7.21 -1.02
N THR A 66 -18.56 -7.09 0.13
CA THR A 66 -19.21 -6.75 1.42
C THR A 66 -19.92 -5.39 1.36
N MET A 67 -19.31 -4.38 0.71
CA MET A 67 -19.94 -3.07 0.56
C MET A 67 -21.20 -3.09 -0.32
N LYS A 68 -21.26 -3.94 -1.35
CA LYS A 68 -22.45 -4.07 -2.21
C LYS A 68 -23.66 -4.63 -1.44
N PHE A 69 -23.43 -5.52 -0.48
CA PHE A 69 -24.50 -6.09 0.35
C PHE A 69 -24.91 -5.18 1.51
N SER A 70 -24.16 -4.09 1.76
CA SER A 70 -24.44 -3.12 2.84
C SER A 70 -25.15 -1.85 2.34
N LEU A 71 -25.50 -1.80 1.05
CA LEU A 71 -26.29 -0.76 0.38
C LEU A 71 -27.60 -1.39 -0.12
#